data_AF-A0A7Y5W5P8-F1
#
_entry.id   AF-A0A7Y5W5P8-F1
#
_cell.length_a   1.000
_cell.length_b   1.000
_cell.length_c   1.000
_cell.angle_alpha   90.00
_cell.angle_beta   90.00
_cell.angle_gamma   90.00
#
_symmetry.space_group_name_H-M   'P 1'
#
loop_
_entity.id
_entity.type
_entity.pdbx_description
1 polymer ?
#
loop_
_entity_poly.entity_id
_entity_poly.type
_entity_poly.pdbx_seq_one_letter_code
_entity_poly.pdbx_strand_id
1 'polypeptide(L)'
;GGWCYYDFNAHTQKPSGSSIPFVSATVLVALKEAEKIGIDVPDRLVQRAVDSIHRQRKPDFSYLYGEYFRWQPMYSINRPGGSLGRSQACNFATRIWGDEAVTDDVLITWLDRLFARNLWLDIARKRPVPHESWFAVAAYFFYYGHYYAARCIELLEPGQQQRYQDLLTAVLLPLQEKDGSWWDFPFYDYHQQYGTAFALMALVRCRHAKSP
;
A
#
# COMPACT_ATOMS: atom_id res chain seq x y z
N GLY A 1 0.54 5.99 18.80
CA GLY A 1 -0.31 6.32 17.65
C GLY A 1 -0.30 5.09 16.80
N GLY A 2 0.09 5.23 15.54
CA GLY A 2 0.45 4.11 14.68
C GLY A 2 1.88 3.61 14.95
N TRP A 3 2.41 2.89 13.96
CA TRP A 3 3.73 2.29 13.98
C TRP A 3 4.73 3.11 13.16
N CYS A 4 5.98 3.14 13.61
CA CYS A 4 7.09 3.73 12.87
C CYS A 4 7.75 2.70 11.94
N TYR A 5 8.43 3.18 10.90
CA TYR A 5 9.18 2.31 9.98
C TYR A 5 10.52 1.88 10.58
N TYR A 6 11.26 2.83 11.16
CA TYR A 6 12.48 2.60 11.91
C TYR A 6 12.50 3.47 13.17
N ASP A 7 13.19 3.00 14.21
CA ASP A 7 13.52 3.83 15.38
C ASP A 7 15.02 3.69 15.70
N PHE A 8 15.79 4.66 15.22
CA PHE A 8 17.24 4.74 15.43
C PHE A 8 17.64 5.90 16.36
N ASN A 9 16.65 6.53 17.01
CA ASN A 9 16.88 7.78 17.75
C ASN A 9 17.09 7.50 19.24
N ALA A 10 16.01 7.22 19.98
CA ALA A 10 16.07 7.12 21.45
C ALA A 10 16.19 5.68 21.97
N HIS A 11 15.96 4.66 21.12
CA HIS A 11 16.01 3.23 21.47
C HIS A 11 15.23 2.86 22.75
N THR A 12 14.09 3.51 22.96
CA THR A 12 13.24 3.33 24.15
C THR A 12 12.16 2.27 23.92
N GLN A 13 11.57 1.76 25.01
CA GLN A 13 10.47 0.76 24.93
C GLN A 13 9.29 1.24 24.07
N LYS A 14 8.96 2.53 24.16
CA LYS A 14 8.06 3.19 23.21
C LYS A 14 8.91 3.80 22.11
N PRO A 15 8.68 3.46 20.83
CA PRO A 15 9.48 4.00 19.76
C PRO A 15 9.40 5.53 19.70
N SER A 16 10.53 6.17 19.43
CA SER A 16 10.64 7.63 19.29
C SER A 16 10.46 8.12 17.85
N GLY A 17 10.45 7.19 16.89
CA GLY A 17 10.16 7.46 15.48
C GLY A 17 8.74 7.96 15.24
N SER A 18 8.57 8.67 14.13
CA SER A 18 7.26 9.17 13.69
C SER A 18 6.36 8.02 13.21
N SER A 19 5.05 8.12 13.46
CA SER A 19 4.07 7.20 12.89
C SER A 19 4.07 7.29 11.37
N ILE A 20 4.04 6.14 10.71
CA ILE A 20 4.03 6.00 9.25
C ILE A 20 2.72 5.35 8.84
N PRO A 21 1.94 5.94 7.90
CA PRO A 21 0.55 5.54 7.71
C PRO A 21 0.46 4.19 7.00
N PHE A 22 1.34 3.92 6.03
CA PHE A 22 1.36 2.63 5.31
C PHE A 22 1.91 1.47 6.14
N VAL A 23 2.84 1.74 7.08
CA VAL A 23 3.25 0.74 8.08
C VAL A 23 2.06 0.41 8.98
N SER A 24 1.36 1.45 9.46
CA SER A 24 0.18 1.27 10.32
C SER A 24 -0.94 0.53 9.59
N ALA A 25 -1.16 0.84 8.30
CA ALA A 25 -2.10 0.14 7.45
C ALA A 25 -1.74 -1.34 7.28
N THR A 26 -0.46 -1.65 7.05
CA THR A 26 0.01 -3.04 6.93
C THR A 26 -0.24 -3.83 8.21
N VAL A 27 0.05 -3.24 9.38
CA VAL A 27 -0.22 -3.88 10.66
C VAL A 27 -1.73 -4.07 10.87
N LEU A 28 -2.54 -3.05 10.59
CA LEU A 28 -4.00 -3.14 10.69
C LEU A 28 -4.59 -4.25 9.82
N VAL A 29 -4.06 -4.45 8.61
CA VAL A 29 -4.49 -5.53 7.71
C VAL A 29 -4.12 -6.89 8.29
N ALA A 30 -2.89 -7.04 8.79
CA ALA A 30 -2.46 -8.27 9.45
C ALA A 30 -3.30 -8.59 10.70
N LEU A 31 -3.63 -7.58 11.51
CA LEU A 31 -4.51 -7.75 12.68
C LEU A 31 -5.92 -8.19 12.26
N LYS A 32 -6.48 -7.62 11.17
CA LYS A 32 -7.79 -8.04 10.65
C LYS A 32 -7.77 -9.49 10.14
N GLU A 33 -6.64 -9.94 9.59
CA GLU A 33 -6.46 -11.33 9.19
C GLU A 33 -6.29 -12.26 10.41
N ALA A 34 -5.63 -11.79 11.47
CA ALA A 34 -5.50 -12.52 12.72
C ALA A 34 -6.86 -12.75 13.43
N GLU A 35 -7.79 -11.79 13.37
CA GLU A 35 -9.16 -11.98 13.88
C GLU A 35 -9.84 -13.20 13.23
N LYS A 36 -9.60 -13.44 11.94
CA LYS A 36 -10.20 -14.56 11.20
C LYS A 36 -9.75 -15.94 11.69
N ILE A 37 -8.61 -16.01 12.37
CA ILE A 37 -8.09 -17.24 12.99
C ILE A 37 -8.29 -17.26 14.51
N GLY A 38 -9.13 -16.37 15.04
CA GLY A 38 -9.52 -16.34 16.44
C GLY A 38 -8.58 -15.59 17.38
N ILE A 39 -7.67 -14.76 16.86
CA ILE A 39 -6.86 -13.86 17.70
C ILE A 39 -7.71 -12.66 18.11
N ASP A 40 -7.81 -12.44 19.42
CA ASP A 40 -8.43 -11.24 19.98
C ASP A 40 -7.51 -10.03 19.77
N VAL A 41 -7.99 -9.02 19.04
CA VAL A 41 -7.24 -7.79 18.73
C VAL A 41 -7.82 -6.66 19.57
N PRO A 42 -7.03 -6.03 20.47
CA PRO A 42 -7.56 -4.99 21.34
C PRO A 42 -8.07 -3.75 20.57
N ASP A 43 -9.34 -3.39 20.75
CA ASP A 43 -9.97 -2.22 20.10
C ASP A 43 -9.16 -0.93 20.27
N ARG A 44 -8.62 -0.71 21.48
CA ARG A 44 -7.81 0.47 21.78
C ARG A 44 -6.54 0.53 20.94
N LEU A 45 -5.96 -0.61 20.56
CA LEU A 45 -4.81 -0.68 19.67
C LEU A 45 -5.20 -0.26 18.26
N VAL A 46 -6.30 -0.83 17.75
CA VAL A 46 -6.86 -0.54 16.42
C VAL A 46 -7.21 0.95 16.30
N GLN A 47 -7.99 1.49 17.23
CA GLN A 47 -8.43 2.89 17.20
C GLN A 47 -7.24 3.85 17.11
N ARG A 48 -6.21 3.64 17.95
CA ARG A 48 -5.01 4.51 17.95
C ARG A 48 -4.24 4.48 16.63
N ALA A 49 -4.28 3.35 15.91
CA ALA A 49 -3.66 3.19 14.62
C ALA A 49 -4.49 3.85 13.51
N VAL A 50 -5.81 3.62 13.50
CA VAL A 50 -6.75 4.27 12.57
C VAL A 50 -6.68 5.79 12.71
N ASP A 51 -6.76 6.32 13.94
CA ASP A 51 -6.61 7.76 14.22
C ASP A 51 -5.28 8.29 13.68
N SER A 52 -4.22 7.47 13.75
CA SER A 52 -2.91 7.84 13.23
C SER A 52 -2.88 7.95 11.72
N ILE A 53 -3.58 7.06 11.01
CA ILE A 53 -3.73 7.14 9.55
C ILE A 53 -4.58 8.36 9.19
N HIS A 54 -5.66 8.63 9.92
CA HIS A 54 -6.53 9.80 9.70
C HIS A 54 -5.80 11.13 9.83
N ARG A 55 -4.93 11.31 10.84
CA ARG A 55 -4.10 12.53 10.97
C ARG A 55 -3.13 12.74 9.80
N GLN A 56 -2.86 11.70 9.03
CA GLN A 56 -1.95 11.71 7.89
C GLN A 56 -2.69 11.62 6.55
N ARG A 57 -4.02 11.56 6.57
CA ARG A 57 -4.87 11.56 5.39
C ARG A 57 -5.10 12.99 4.92
N LYS A 58 -4.95 13.20 3.61
CA LYS A 58 -5.31 14.45 2.93
C LYS A 58 -6.76 14.40 2.42
N PRO A 59 -7.40 15.54 2.11
CA PRO A 59 -8.78 15.57 1.64
C PRO A 59 -9.06 14.74 0.38
N ASP A 60 -8.05 14.49 -0.45
CA ASP A 60 -8.16 13.67 -1.66
C ASP A 60 -7.89 12.17 -1.43
N PHE A 61 -7.84 11.73 -0.17
CA PHE A 61 -7.50 10.36 0.23
C PHE A 61 -6.11 9.90 -0.22
N SER A 62 -5.19 10.84 -0.45
CA SER A 62 -3.77 10.55 -0.42
C SER A 62 -3.22 10.70 1.00
N TYR A 63 -2.03 10.17 1.24
CA TYR A 63 -1.46 10.10 2.58
C TYR A 63 -0.08 10.71 2.60
N LEU A 64 0.26 11.32 3.73
CA LEU A 64 1.64 11.73 4.00
C LEU A 64 2.56 10.50 3.99
N TYR A 65 3.83 10.71 3.71
CA TYR A 65 4.82 9.65 3.86
C TYR A 65 5.05 9.31 5.34
N GLY A 66 4.91 10.30 6.23
CA GLY A 66 4.94 10.11 7.68
C GLY A 66 4.41 11.32 8.42
N GLU A 67 4.07 11.16 9.69
CA GLU A 67 3.42 12.19 10.52
C GLU A 67 4.34 13.39 10.79
N TYR A 68 5.65 13.22 10.59
CA TYR A 68 6.63 14.30 10.61
C TYR A 68 6.45 15.31 9.47
N PHE A 69 5.72 14.97 8.40
CA PHE A 69 5.35 15.90 7.33
C PHE A 69 4.01 16.63 7.58
N ARG A 70 3.39 16.53 8.76
CA ARG A 70 2.08 17.14 9.04
C ARG A 70 1.99 18.64 8.74
N TRP A 71 3.11 19.36 8.88
CA TRP A 71 3.20 20.80 8.59
C TRP A 71 3.67 21.11 7.17
N GLN A 72 3.98 20.08 6.37
CA GLN A 72 4.41 20.18 4.98
C GLN A 72 3.66 19.14 4.12
N PRO A 73 2.31 19.17 4.09
CA PRO A 73 1.51 18.11 3.48
C PRO A 73 1.66 18.01 1.95
N MET A 74 2.28 19.00 1.32
CA MET A 74 2.54 19.06 -0.13
C MET A 74 4.02 18.97 -0.49
N TYR A 75 4.88 18.52 0.43
CA TYR A 75 6.26 18.12 0.12
C TYR A 75 6.27 17.13 -1.07
N SER A 76 7.35 17.08 -1.85
CA SER A 76 7.38 16.37 -3.16
C SER A 76 6.81 14.95 -3.09
N ILE A 77 7.24 14.19 -2.08
CA ILE A 77 6.82 12.81 -1.81
C ILE A 77 5.33 12.69 -1.42
N ASN A 78 4.73 13.75 -0.88
CA ASN A 78 3.34 13.81 -0.41
C ASN A 78 2.36 14.30 -1.47
N ARG A 79 2.83 14.68 -2.66
CA ARG A 79 1.95 14.94 -3.80
C ARG A 79 1.22 13.65 -4.20
N PRO A 80 0.03 13.73 -4.81
CA PRO A 80 -0.76 12.54 -5.15
C PRO A 80 0.04 11.47 -5.92
N GLY A 81 0.89 11.88 -6.86
CA GLY A 81 1.78 10.96 -7.59
C GLY A 81 2.80 10.22 -6.72
N GLY A 82 3.32 10.85 -5.67
CA GLY A 82 4.24 10.22 -4.72
C GLY A 82 3.53 9.31 -3.71
N SER A 83 2.19 9.38 -3.62
CA SER A 83 1.37 8.62 -2.69
C SER A 83 0.72 7.38 -3.29
N LEU A 84 0.80 7.17 -4.62
CA LEU A 84 0.04 6.16 -5.36
C LEU A 84 -0.02 4.78 -4.68
N GLY A 85 1.15 4.21 -4.33
CA GLY A 85 1.22 2.89 -3.69
C GLY A 85 0.70 2.88 -2.25
N ARG A 86 1.09 3.85 -1.43
CA ARG A 86 0.67 3.90 -0.02
C ARG A 86 -0.80 4.26 0.17
N SER A 87 -1.41 5.00 -0.77
CA SER A 87 -2.83 5.31 -0.73
C SER A 87 -3.69 4.06 -0.81
N GLN A 88 -3.31 3.08 -1.64
CA GLN A 88 -4.03 1.80 -1.73
C GLN A 88 -4.06 1.12 -0.36
N ALA A 89 -2.90 0.98 0.27
CA ALA A 89 -2.78 0.33 1.57
C ALA A 89 -3.61 1.03 2.64
N CYS A 90 -3.51 2.37 2.72
CA CYS A 90 -4.18 3.14 3.76
C CYS A 90 -5.71 3.14 3.57
N ASN A 91 -6.20 3.34 2.34
CA ASN A 91 -7.63 3.28 2.03
C ASN A 91 -8.20 1.88 2.31
N PHE A 92 -7.53 0.83 1.86
CA PHE A 92 -7.95 -0.55 2.14
C PHE A 92 -8.02 -0.82 3.64
N ALA A 93 -6.95 -0.48 4.38
CA ALA A 93 -6.88 -0.73 5.81
C ALA A 93 -7.98 0.00 6.59
N THR A 94 -8.20 1.29 6.35
CA THR A 94 -9.25 1.99 7.10
C THR A 94 -10.65 1.53 6.70
N ARG A 95 -10.86 1.16 5.43
CA ARG A 95 -12.14 0.61 4.96
C ARG A 95 -12.53 -0.69 5.65
N ILE A 96 -11.61 -1.66 5.77
CA ILE A 96 -11.90 -2.95 6.45
C ILE A 96 -12.07 -2.82 7.97
N TRP A 97 -11.66 -1.68 8.53
CA TRP A 97 -11.87 -1.31 9.93
C TRP A 97 -13.04 -0.34 10.13
N GLY A 98 -13.91 -0.18 9.13
CA GLY A 98 -15.19 0.52 9.26
C GLY A 98 -15.18 2.02 8.96
N ASP A 99 -14.13 2.53 8.31
CA ASP A 99 -14.12 3.93 7.86
C ASP A 99 -15.05 4.14 6.66
N GLU A 100 -16.26 4.64 6.93
CA GLU A 100 -17.30 4.91 5.93
C GLU A 100 -16.92 6.01 4.94
N ALA A 101 -15.93 6.85 5.26
CA ALA A 101 -15.46 7.88 4.33
C ALA A 101 -14.69 7.28 3.14
N VAL A 102 -14.16 6.06 3.27
CA VAL A 102 -13.51 5.34 2.16
C VAL A 102 -14.56 4.55 1.39
N THR A 103 -15.29 5.25 0.52
CA THR A 103 -16.31 4.65 -0.34
C THR A 103 -15.70 3.89 -1.52
N ASP A 104 -16.54 3.13 -2.23
CA ASP A 104 -16.14 2.48 -3.48
C ASP A 104 -15.64 3.50 -4.52
N ASP A 105 -16.24 4.69 -4.58
CA ASP A 105 -15.77 5.79 -5.42
C ASP A 105 -14.35 6.25 -5.06
N VAL A 106 -14.00 6.26 -3.77
CA VAL A 106 -12.62 6.56 -3.33
C VAL A 106 -11.67 5.46 -3.81
N LEU A 107 -12.05 4.19 -3.65
CA LEU A 107 -11.24 3.05 -4.11
C LEU A 107 -11.05 3.08 -5.63
N ILE A 108 -12.13 3.23 -6.40
CA ILE A 108 -12.14 3.38 -7.86
C ILE A 108 -11.26 4.54 -8.31
N THR A 109 -11.44 5.71 -7.70
CA THR A 109 -10.63 6.90 -8.03
C THR A 109 -9.13 6.63 -7.85
N TRP A 110 -8.75 5.94 -6.77
CA TRP A 110 -7.35 5.65 -6.49
C TRP A 110 -6.80 4.49 -7.30
N LEU A 111 -7.62 3.51 -7.69
CA LEU A 111 -7.25 2.48 -8.66
C LEU A 111 -7.03 3.08 -10.05
N ASP A 112 -7.95 3.92 -10.53
CA ASP A 112 -7.81 4.64 -11.80
C ASP A 112 -6.54 5.48 -11.83
N ARG A 113 -6.24 6.23 -10.75
CA ARG A 113 -5.00 6.99 -10.61
C ARG A 113 -3.75 6.11 -10.63
N LEU A 114 -3.79 4.96 -9.94
CA LEU A 114 -2.68 4.00 -9.92
C LEU A 114 -2.35 3.52 -11.33
N PHE A 115 -3.35 3.01 -12.06
CA PHE A 115 -3.13 2.46 -13.40
C PHE A 115 -2.79 3.55 -14.41
N ALA A 116 -3.48 4.70 -14.38
CA ALA A 116 -3.18 5.83 -15.28
C ALA A 116 -1.78 6.41 -15.08
N ARG A 117 -1.18 6.23 -13.90
CA ARG A 117 0.13 6.77 -13.53
C ARG A 117 1.15 5.68 -13.16
N ASN A 118 0.89 4.43 -13.53
CA ASN A 118 1.74 3.28 -13.17
C ASN A 118 3.21 3.49 -13.60
N LEU A 119 3.42 4.17 -14.73
CA LEU A 119 4.76 4.48 -15.23
C LEU A 119 5.64 5.23 -14.21
N TRP A 120 5.06 6.03 -13.31
CA TRP A 120 5.84 6.71 -12.25
C TRP A 120 6.39 5.74 -11.20
N LEU A 121 5.64 4.68 -10.89
CA LEU A 121 6.11 3.57 -10.06
C LEU A 121 7.14 2.74 -10.82
N ASP A 122 6.87 2.41 -12.09
CA ASP A 122 7.75 1.56 -12.89
C ASP A 122 9.12 2.21 -13.17
N ILE A 123 9.17 3.53 -13.43
CA ILE A 123 10.44 4.26 -13.60
C ILE A 123 11.32 4.19 -12.34
N ALA A 124 10.71 4.09 -11.15
CA ALA A 124 11.44 3.94 -9.90
C ALA A 124 12.00 2.53 -9.72
N ARG A 125 11.41 1.52 -10.39
CA ARG A 125 11.72 0.11 -10.20
C ARG A 125 13.19 -0.19 -10.49
N LYS A 126 13.79 -1.01 -9.63
CA LYS A 126 15.20 -1.43 -9.62
C LYS A 126 16.23 -0.30 -9.44
N ARG A 127 15.79 0.92 -9.15
CA ARG A 127 16.71 2.01 -8.81
C ARG A 127 17.27 1.83 -7.39
N PRO A 128 18.57 2.06 -7.17
CA PRO A 128 19.21 1.79 -5.88
C PRO A 128 19.00 2.89 -4.84
N VAL A 129 18.69 4.13 -5.24
CA VAL A 129 18.47 5.23 -4.29
C VAL A 129 16.97 5.43 -4.09
N PRO A 130 16.44 5.30 -2.85
CA PRO A 130 15.04 5.56 -2.61
C PRO A 130 14.72 7.03 -2.91
N HIS A 131 13.51 7.29 -3.43
CA HIS A 131 13.00 8.63 -3.70
C HIS A 131 13.74 9.44 -4.78
N GLU A 132 14.61 8.80 -5.59
CA GLU A 132 15.30 9.48 -6.70
C GLU A 132 14.47 9.58 -8.00
N SER A 133 13.32 8.90 -8.05
CA SER A 133 12.42 8.92 -9.22
C SER A 133 11.51 10.14 -9.22
N TRP A 134 10.77 10.32 -10.32
CA TRP A 134 9.68 11.28 -10.44
C TRP A 134 8.70 11.15 -9.27
N PHE A 135 8.24 12.30 -8.77
CA PHE A 135 7.39 12.40 -7.56
C PHE A 135 8.01 11.80 -6.29
N ALA A 136 9.33 11.62 -6.24
CA ALA A 136 10.03 11.00 -5.11
C ALA A 136 9.46 9.61 -4.77
N VAL A 137 8.98 8.87 -5.78
CA VAL A 137 8.54 7.49 -5.60
C VAL A 137 9.77 6.62 -5.36
N ALA A 138 9.75 5.84 -4.27
CA ALA A 138 10.76 4.83 -4.03
C ALA A 138 10.32 3.49 -4.64
N ALA A 139 11.30 2.72 -5.12
CA ALA A 139 11.04 1.52 -5.91
C ALA A 139 10.28 0.44 -5.13
N TYR A 140 10.55 0.31 -3.82
CA TYR A 140 9.89 -0.66 -2.92
C TYR A 140 8.38 -0.44 -2.74
N PHE A 141 7.80 0.63 -3.32
CA PHE A 141 6.35 0.82 -3.38
C PHE A 141 5.70 0.15 -4.60
N PHE A 142 6.45 -0.37 -5.56
CA PHE A 142 5.87 -0.93 -6.77
C PHE A 142 5.03 -2.16 -6.44
N TYR A 143 5.62 -3.28 -6.02
CA TYR A 143 4.83 -4.49 -5.74
C TYR A 143 3.96 -4.32 -4.49
N TYR A 144 4.42 -3.57 -3.49
CA TYR A 144 3.62 -3.22 -2.33
C TYR A 144 2.31 -2.51 -2.71
N GLY A 145 2.39 -1.47 -3.55
CA GLY A 145 1.23 -0.70 -3.99
C GLY A 145 0.26 -1.55 -4.82
N HIS A 146 0.78 -2.37 -5.72
CA HIS A 146 -0.02 -3.27 -6.55
C HIS A 146 -0.68 -4.40 -5.76
N TYR A 147 -0.03 -4.92 -4.71
CA TYR A 147 -0.67 -5.87 -3.80
C TYR A 147 -1.87 -5.25 -3.10
N TYR A 148 -1.73 -4.06 -2.52
CA TYR A 148 -2.86 -3.40 -1.88
C TYR A 148 -3.92 -2.92 -2.88
N ALA A 149 -3.54 -2.63 -4.13
CA ALA A 149 -4.52 -2.42 -5.20
C ALA A 149 -5.37 -3.67 -5.43
N ALA A 150 -4.77 -4.86 -5.45
CA ALA A 150 -5.49 -6.14 -5.53
C ALA A 150 -6.50 -6.29 -4.38
N ARG A 151 -6.11 -5.87 -3.17
CA ARG A 151 -6.99 -5.89 -1.98
C ARG A 151 -8.12 -4.87 -2.08
N CYS A 152 -7.87 -3.67 -2.62
CA CYS A 152 -8.93 -2.70 -2.91
C CYS A 152 -9.93 -3.25 -3.94
N ILE A 153 -9.46 -3.96 -4.97
CA ILE A 153 -10.32 -4.56 -6.01
C ILE A 153 -11.30 -5.56 -5.39
N GLU A 154 -10.87 -6.38 -4.43
CA GLU A 154 -11.74 -7.35 -3.73
C GLU A 154 -12.89 -6.70 -2.96
N LEU A 155 -12.79 -5.40 -2.63
CA LEU A 155 -13.85 -4.66 -1.92
C LEU A 155 -14.89 -4.04 -2.84
N LEU A 156 -14.61 -3.94 -4.15
CA LEU A 156 -15.55 -3.36 -5.11
C LEU A 156 -16.70 -4.32 -5.40
N GLU A 157 -17.81 -3.78 -5.89
CA GLU A 157 -18.89 -4.59 -6.43
C GLU A 157 -18.39 -5.55 -7.54
N PRO A 158 -18.88 -6.80 -7.60
CA PRO A 158 -18.36 -7.82 -8.52
C PRO A 158 -18.27 -7.38 -9.99
N GLY A 159 -19.23 -6.58 -10.46
CA GLY A 159 -19.24 -6.07 -11.83
C GLY A 159 -18.14 -5.05 -12.16
N GLN A 160 -17.49 -4.48 -11.15
CA GLN A 160 -16.41 -3.50 -11.31
C GLN A 160 -15.01 -4.12 -11.19
N GLN A 161 -14.90 -5.32 -10.59
CA GLN A 161 -13.60 -5.94 -10.27
C GLN A 161 -12.81 -6.33 -11.53
N GLN A 162 -13.48 -6.94 -12.51
CA GLN A 162 -12.83 -7.59 -13.67
C GLN A 162 -11.91 -6.62 -14.44
N ARG A 163 -12.39 -5.40 -14.71
CA ARG A 163 -11.59 -4.36 -15.38
C ARG A 163 -10.25 -4.12 -14.68
N TYR A 164 -10.25 -4.04 -13.35
CA TYR A 164 -9.04 -3.77 -12.59
C TYR A 164 -8.17 -5.01 -12.39
N GLN A 165 -8.77 -6.21 -12.35
CA GLN A 165 -8.03 -7.48 -12.38
C GLN A 165 -7.24 -7.62 -13.68
N ASP A 166 -7.85 -7.30 -14.81
CA ASP A 166 -7.20 -7.30 -16.13
C ASP A 166 -6.06 -6.28 -16.18
N LEU A 167 -6.30 -5.04 -15.74
CA LEU A 167 -5.27 -4.00 -15.68
C LEU A 167 -4.08 -4.41 -14.80
N LEU A 168 -4.36 -4.97 -13.61
CA LEU A 168 -3.32 -5.42 -12.68
C LEU A 168 -2.51 -6.59 -13.25
N THR A 169 -3.18 -7.55 -13.90
CA THR A 169 -2.52 -8.68 -14.58
C THR A 169 -1.61 -8.19 -15.70
N ALA A 170 -2.09 -7.27 -16.54
CA ALA A 170 -1.33 -6.68 -17.63
C ALA A 170 -0.09 -5.91 -17.14
N VAL A 171 -0.13 -5.33 -15.92
CA VAL A 171 1.01 -4.66 -15.30
C VAL A 171 2.02 -5.66 -14.74
N LEU A 172 1.58 -6.67 -14.00
CA LEU A 172 2.49 -7.53 -13.23
C LEU A 172 3.06 -8.68 -14.03
N LEU A 173 2.26 -9.34 -14.87
CA LEU A 173 2.66 -10.58 -15.54
C LEU A 173 3.86 -10.41 -16.48
N PRO A 174 3.98 -9.33 -17.28
CA PRO A 174 5.16 -9.12 -18.13
C PRO A 174 6.46 -8.84 -17.37
N LEU A 175 6.37 -8.55 -16.07
CA LEU A 175 7.51 -8.18 -15.23
C LEU A 175 8.15 -9.38 -14.53
N GLN A 176 7.71 -10.61 -14.83
CA GLN A 176 8.35 -11.82 -14.31
C GLN A 176 9.77 -11.95 -14.84
N GLU A 177 10.73 -12.14 -13.94
CA GLU A 177 12.11 -12.43 -14.29
C GLU A 177 12.25 -13.86 -14.86
N LYS A 178 13.37 -14.13 -15.53
CA LYS A 178 13.63 -15.46 -16.12
C LYS A 178 13.68 -16.60 -15.10
N ASP A 179 14.02 -16.29 -13.85
CA ASP A 179 14.04 -17.25 -12.74
C ASP A 179 12.67 -17.42 -12.07
N GLY A 180 11.63 -16.75 -12.61
CA GLY A 180 10.27 -16.77 -12.09
C GLY A 180 10.00 -15.76 -10.98
N SER A 181 11.01 -14.98 -10.55
CA SER A 181 10.86 -13.98 -9.50
C SER A 181 10.24 -12.67 -9.99
N TRP A 182 9.82 -11.84 -9.04
CA TRP A 182 9.54 -10.40 -9.24
C TRP A 182 10.31 -9.61 -8.17
N TRP A 183 10.90 -8.48 -8.54
CA TRP A 183 11.57 -7.60 -7.57
C TRP A 183 11.69 -6.16 -8.07
N ASP A 184 11.53 -5.20 -7.15
CA ASP A 184 11.44 -3.77 -7.43
C ASP A 184 12.50 -2.91 -6.75
N PHE A 185 13.19 -3.36 -5.70
CA PHE A 185 14.27 -2.59 -5.07
C PHE A 185 15.44 -3.50 -4.66
N PRO A 186 16.71 -3.08 -4.80
CA PRO A 186 17.85 -3.91 -4.43
C PRO A 186 18.02 -3.89 -2.90
N PHE A 187 17.15 -4.59 -2.17
CA PHE A 187 17.38 -4.90 -0.75
C PHE A 187 18.54 -5.88 -0.53
N TYR A 188 19.17 -6.36 -1.60
CA TYR A 188 20.30 -7.29 -1.70
C TYR A 188 20.03 -8.68 -1.11
N ASP A 189 19.47 -8.79 0.10
CA ASP A 189 19.31 -10.07 0.81
C ASP A 189 17.92 -10.71 0.65
N TYR A 190 16.88 -9.93 0.37
CA TYR A 190 15.50 -10.43 0.34
C TYR A 190 14.65 -9.88 -0.81
N HIS A 191 15.29 -9.25 -1.80
CA HIS A 191 14.61 -8.47 -2.83
C HIS A 191 13.69 -9.31 -3.74
N GLN A 192 14.08 -10.54 -4.06
CA GLN A 192 13.26 -11.44 -4.88
C GLN A 192 12.07 -12.01 -4.10
N GLN A 193 12.28 -12.40 -2.84
CA GLN A 193 11.29 -13.11 -2.04
C GLN A 193 10.08 -12.22 -1.77
N TYR A 194 10.30 -10.97 -1.34
CA TYR A 194 9.18 -10.07 -1.04
C TYR A 194 8.42 -9.64 -2.30
N GLY A 195 9.12 -9.30 -3.38
CA GLY A 195 8.50 -8.87 -4.63
C GLY A 195 7.70 -10.00 -5.26
N THR A 196 8.24 -11.21 -5.26
CA THR A 196 7.56 -12.42 -5.74
C THR A 196 6.32 -12.72 -4.90
N ALA A 197 6.42 -12.63 -3.56
CA ALA A 197 5.27 -12.84 -2.68
C ALA A 197 4.14 -11.84 -2.99
N PHE A 198 4.45 -10.53 -3.09
CA PHE A 198 3.44 -9.53 -3.42
C PHE A 198 2.85 -9.72 -4.82
N ALA A 199 3.67 -10.03 -5.83
CA ALA A 199 3.21 -10.28 -7.19
C ALA A 199 2.26 -11.48 -7.25
N LEU A 200 2.62 -12.62 -6.64
CA LEU A 200 1.77 -13.81 -6.62
C LEU A 200 0.47 -13.57 -5.82
N MET A 201 0.56 -12.92 -4.66
CA MET A 201 -0.62 -12.58 -3.87
C MET A 201 -1.57 -11.62 -4.60
N ALA A 202 -1.05 -10.71 -5.42
CA ALA A 202 -1.85 -9.86 -6.28
C ALA A 202 -2.50 -10.67 -7.42
N LEU A 203 -1.70 -11.43 -8.17
CA LEU A 203 -2.16 -12.19 -9.35
C LEU A 203 -3.20 -13.27 -9.01
N VAL A 204 -3.09 -13.93 -7.85
CA VAL A 204 -4.11 -14.89 -7.39
C VAL A 204 -5.49 -14.22 -7.27
N ARG A 205 -5.55 -12.95 -6.87
CA ARG A 205 -6.78 -12.15 -6.74
C ARG A 205 -7.29 -11.61 -8.07
N CYS A 206 -6.48 -11.70 -9.14
CA CYS A 206 -6.87 -11.35 -10.49
C CYS A 206 -7.47 -12.53 -11.27
N ARG A 207 -7.50 -13.73 -10.68
CA ARG A 207 -8.11 -14.89 -11.34
C ARG A 207 -9.60 -14.65 -11.51
N HIS A 208 -10.07 -14.66 -12.75
CA HIS A 208 -11.50 -14.63 -13.04
C HIS A 208 -12.17 -15.88 -12.45
N ALA A 209 -13.39 -15.71 -11.96
CA ALA A 209 -14.24 -16.85 -11.67
C ALA A 209 -14.30 -17.72 -12.93
N LYS A 210 -14.11 -19.04 -12.77
CA LYS A 210 -14.32 -19.95 -13.90
C LYS A 210 -15.76 -19.75 -14.36
N SER A 211 -15.95 -19.40 -15.64
CA SER A 211 -17.25 -19.50 -16.27
C SER A 211 -17.76 -20.94 -16.05
N PRO A 212 -19.01 -21.12 -15.60
CA PRO A 212 -19.57 -22.45 -15.35
C PRO A 212 -19.51 -23.35 -16.59
#